data_AF-A0A971V1A2-F1
#
_entry.id   AF-A0A971V1A2-F1
#
_cell.length_a   1.000
_cell.length_b   1.000
_cell.length_c   1.000
_cell.angle_alpha   90.00
_cell.angle_beta   90.00
_cell.angle_gamma   90.00
#
_symmetry.space_group_name_H-M   'P 1'
#
loop_
_entity.id
_entity.type
_entity.pdbx_description
1 polymer ?
#
loop_
_entity_poly.entity_id
_entity_poly.type
_entity_poly.pdbx_seq_one_letter_code
_entity_poly.pdbx_strand_id
1 'polypeptide(L)'
;FGIKKDLPRFQQYTGYASVVLYVLFMVTSFLPGLFILWLLALYTIYLVHVGALYFMKVPKAKVTDFTAVASAIIILSPLLIRVLFSYLIK
;
A
#
# COMPACT_ATOMS: atom_id res chain seq x y z
N PHE A 1 16.30 3.17 -6.88
CA PHE A 1 15.32 3.47 -7.96
C PHE A 1 15.60 4.76 -8.75
N GLY A 2 16.75 5.44 -8.59
CA GLY A 2 17.11 6.60 -9.44
C GLY A 2 16.31 7.88 -9.17
N ILE A 3 15.71 8.03 -7.99
CA ILE A 3 14.88 9.18 -7.60
C ILE A 3 15.63 9.99 -6.54
N LYS A 4 15.47 11.32 -6.54
CA LYS A 4 15.93 12.17 -5.43
C LYS A 4 15.26 11.74 -4.13
N LYS A 5 16.04 11.76 -3.05
CA LYS A 5 15.57 11.38 -1.71
C LYS A 5 14.70 12.49 -1.13
N ASP A 6 13.41 12.46 -1.43
CA ASP A 6 12.41 13.39 -0.90
C ASP A 6 11.48 12.69 0.09
N LEU A 7 11.94 12.54 1.34
CA LEU A 7 11.21 11.85 2.41
C LEU A 7 9.71 12.24 2.53
N PRO A 8 9.32 13.53 2.53
CA PRO A 8 7.91 13.90 2.62
C PRO A 8 7.07 13.37 1.45
N ARG A 9 7.65 13.31 0.24
CA ARG A 9 6.98 12.77 -0.95
C ARG A 9 6.81 11.24 -0.85
N PHE A 10 7.81 10.53 -0.31
CA PHE A 10 7.68 9.10 -0.03
C PHE A 10 6.59 8.80 1.01
N GLN A 11 6.48 9.62 2.05
CA GLN A 11 5.43 9.48 3.07
C GLN A 11 4.04 9.74 2.48
N GLN A 12 3.87 10.82 1.70
CA GLN A 12 2.60 11.12 1.03
C GLN A 12 2.19 10.01 0.06
N TYR A 13 3.13 9.53 -0.76
CA TYR A 13 2.89 8.42 -1.68
C TYR A 13 2.40 7.17 -0.95
N THR A 14 3.11 6.78 0.12
CA THR A 14 2.76 5.60 0.91
C THR A 14 1.42 5.78 1.60
N GLY A 15 1.17 6.97 2.16
CA GLY A 15 -0.11 7.34 2.76
C GLY A 15 -1.25 7.16 1.79
N TYR A 16 -1.22 7.86 0.65
CA TYR A 16 -2.27 7.80 -0.37
C TYR A 16 -2.51 6.40 -0.93
N ALA A 17 -1.45 5.64 -1.18
CA ALA A 17 -1.57 4.27 -1.67
C ALA A 17 -2.18 3.33 -0.62
N SER A 18 -1.89 3.55 0.67
CA SER A 18 -2.39 2.69 1.75
C SER A 18 -3.86 2.93 2.13
N VAL A 19 -4.43 4.10 1.81
CA VAL A 19 -5.82 4.44 2.18
C VAL A 19 -6.81 3.40 1.71
N VAL A 20 -6.72 2.95 0.45
CA VAL A 20 -7.62 1.94 -0.12
C VAL A 20 -7.58 0.65 0.68
N LEU A 21 -6.38 0.22 1.06
CA LEU A 21 -6.17 -1.02 1.81
C LEU A 21 -6.76 -0.91 3.23
N TYR A 22 -6.55 0.21 3.92
CA TYR A 22 -7.13 0.43 5.25
C TYR A 22 -8.65 0.53 5.23
N VAL A 23 -9.20 1.24 4.25
CA VAL A 23 -10.66 1.30 4.05
C VAL A 23 -11.21 -0.10 3.76
N LEU A 24 -10.52 -0.90 2.94
CA LEU A 24 -10.89 -2.29 2.70
C LEU A 24 -10.92 -3.09 4.00
N PHE A 25 -9.90 -3.00 4.86
CA PHE A 25 -9.88 -3.68 6.15
C PHE A 25 -11.00 -3.21 7.10
N MET A 26 -11.33 -1.92 7.10
CA MET A 26 -12.44 -1.39 7.91
C MET A 26 -13.78 -1.93 7.42
N VAL A 27 -14.05 -1.85 6.12
CA VAL A 27 -15.32 -2.29 5.53
C VAL A 27 -15.48 -3.81 5.65
N THR A 28 -14.43 -4.58 5.40
CA THR A 28 -14.48 -6.05 5.54
C THR A 28 -14.68 -6.49 7.00
N SER A 29 -14.18 -5.72 7.97
CA SER A 29 -14.47 -6.00 9.39
C SER A 29 -15.94 -5.76 9.76
N PHE A 30 -16.62 -4.84 9.06
CA PHE A 30 -18.04 -4.56 9.26
C PHE A 30 -18.95 -5.50 8.45
N LEU A 31 -18.52 -5.89 7.24
CA LEU A 31 -19.27 -6.70 6.27
C LEU A 31 -18.42 -7.89 5.77
N PRO A 32 -18.20 -8.92 6.59
CA PRO A 32 -17.28 -10.02 6.27
C PRO A 32 -17.74 -10.95 5.14
N GLY A 33 -19.00 -10.88 4.71
CA GLY A 33 -19.57 -11.74 3.65
C GLY A 33 -19.26 -11.32 2.21
N LEU A 34 -18.68 -10.13 2.01
CA LEU A 34 -18.47 -9.56 0.68
C LEU A 34 -17.08 -9.88 0.14
N PHE A 35 -16.90 -11.09 -0.41
CA PHE A 35 -15.65 -11.50 -1.06
C PHE A 35 -15.23 -10.55 -2.20
N ILE A 36 -16.19 -9.95 -2.90
CA ILE A 36 -15.93 -8.99 -3.99
C ILE A 36 -15.05 -7.81 -3.55
N LEU A 37 -15.08 -7.43 -2.26
CA LEU A 37 -14.26 -6.35 -1.73
C LEU A 37 -12.76 -6.64 -1.84
N TRP A 38 -12.34 -7.90 -1.86
CA TRP A 38 -10.94 -8.26 -2.07
C TRP A 38 -10.36 -7.77 -3.40
N LEU A 39 -11.18 -7.47 -4.41
CA LEU A 39 -10.73 -6.81 -5.63
C LEU A 39 -10.08 -5.44 -5.37
N LEU A 40 -10.47 -4.74 -4.30
CA LEU A 40 -9.83 -3.48 -3.91
C LEU A 40 -8.37 -3.68 -3.48
N ALA A 41 -8.01 -4.88 -2.98
CA ALA A 41 -6.62 -5.19 -2.67
C ALA A 41 -5.78 -5.25 -3.95
N LEU A 42 -6.31 -5.86 -5.02
CA LEU A 42 -5.67 -5.84 -6.34
C LEU A 42 -5.61 -4.42 -6.93
N TYR A 43 -6.67 -3.63 -6.76
CA TYR A 43 -6.67 -2.22 -7.16
C TYR A 43 -5.59 -1.41 -6.44
N THR A 44 -5.25 -1.76 -5.20
CA THR A 44 -4.17 -1.11 -4.45
C THR A 44 -2.82 -1.33 -5.14
N ILE A 45 -2.55 -2.51 -5.70
CA ILE A 45 -1.32 -2.77 -6.48
C ILE A 45 -1.27 -1.87 -7.72
N TYR A 46 -2.39 -1.74 -8.43
CA TYR A 46 -2.49 -0.82 -9.57
C TYR A 46 -2.30 0.64 -9.14
N LEU A 47 -2.89 1.06 -8.02
CA LEU A 47 -2.75 2.41 -7.47
C LEU A 47 -1.30 2.72 -7.10
N VAL A 48 -0.58 1.77 -6.48
CA VAL A 48 0.86 1.87 -6.19
C VAL A 48 1.65 2.03 -7.49
N HIS A 49 1.31 1.29 -8.55
CA HIS A 49 1.95 1.40 -9.86
C HIS A 49 1.77 2.78 -10.51
N VAL A 50 0.52 3.25 -10.56
CA VAL A 50 0.18 4.57 -11.09
C VAL A 50 0.83 5.67 -10.26
N GLY A 51 0.80 5.58 -8.93
CA GLY A 51 1.48 6.53 -8.07
C GLY A 51 3.00 6.50 -8.24
N ALA A 52 3.60 5.33 -8.49
CA ALA A 52 5.03 5.23 -8.77
C ALA A 52 5.40 5.94 -10.08
N LEU A 53 4.59 5.75 -11.14
CA LEU A 53 4.78 6.38 -12.45
C LEU A 53 4.55 7.89 -12.42
N TYR A 54 3.39 8.34 -11.93
CA TYR A 54 2.96 9.73 -12.07
C TYR A 54 3.35 10.59 -10.87
N PHE A 55 3.18 10.07 -9.65
CA PHE A 55 3.45 10.83 -8.42
C PHE A 55 4.94 10.78 -8.03
N MET A 56 5.60 9.63 -8.13
CA MET A 56 7.04 9.51 -7.81
C MET A 56 7.95 9.73 -9.00
N LYS A 57 7.41 9.76 -10.23
CA LYS A 57 8.17 9.92 -11.48
C LYS A 57 9.32 8.92 -11.60
N VAL A 58 9.09 7.68 -11.14
CA VAL A 58 10.09 6.61 -11.23
C VAL A 58 10.34 6.29 -12.72
N PRO A 59 11.60 6.09 -13.14
CA PRO A 59 11.89 5.67 -14.51
C PRO A 59 11.13 4.38 -14.87
N LYS A 60 10.50 4.33 -16.06
CA LYS A 60 9.71 3.17 -16.50
C LYS A 60 10.46 1.83 -16.39
N ALA A 61 11.77 1.84 -16.67
CA ALA A 61 12.64 0.66 -16.57
C ALA A 61 12.81 0.11 -15.13
N LYS A 62 12.47 0.90 -14.10
CA LYS A 62 12.61 0.55 -12.68
C LYS A 62 11.27 0.60 -11.93
N VAL A 63 10.18 0.95 -12.61
CA VAL A 63 8.90 1.19 -11.95
C VAL A 63 8.26 -0.12 -11.48
N THR A 64 8.42 -1.21 -12.24
CA THR A 64 7.89 -2.53 -11.87
C THR A 64 8.55 -3.04 -10.58
N ASP A 65 9.88 -2.98 -10.48
CA ASP A 65 10.62 -3.37 -9.27
C ASP A 65 10.22 -2.48 -8.07
N PHE A 66 10.07 -1.18 -8.30
CA PHE A 66 9.66 -0.24 -7.25
C PHE A 66 8.23 -0.54 -6.76
N THR A 67 7.30 -0.73 -7.69
CA THR A 67 5.91 -1.07 -7.39
C THR A 67 5.83 -2.38 -6.64
N ALA A 68 6.58 -3.42 -7.03
CA ALA A 68 6.57 -4.72 -6.37
C ALA A 68 7.03 -4.62 -4.91
N VAL A 69 8.11 -3.89 -4.64
CA VAL A 69 8.59 -3.68 -3.27
C VAL A 69 7.62 -2.80 -2.47
N ALA A 70 7.13 -1.72 -3.07
CA ALA A 70 6.22 -0.78 -2.40
C ALA A 70 4.86 -1.44 -2.06
N SER A 71 4.28 -2.20 -2.99
CA SER A 71 3.02 -2.90 -2.77
C SER A 71 3.17 -3.97 -1.69
N ALA A 72 4.27 -4.73 -1.69
CA ALA A 72 4.56 -5.71 -0.65
C ALA A 72 4.61 -5.05 0.74
N ILE A 73 5.33 -3.93 0.88
CA ILE A 73 5.42 -3.19 2.16
C ILE A 73 4.03 -2.68 2.58
N ILE A 74 3.26 -2.09 1.67
CA ILE A 74 1.93 -1.53 1.97
C ILE A 74 0.95 -2.63 2.40
N ILE A 75 0.97 -3.78 1.74
CA ILE A 75 0.11 -4.93 2.06
C ILE A 75 0.52 -5.58 3.40
N LEU A 76 1.83 -5.66 3.68
CA LEU A 76 2.35 -6.21 4.94
C LEU A 76 2.16 -5.26 6.13
N SER A 77 2.08 -3.95 5.91
CA SER A 77 1.91 -2.94 6.96
C SER A 77 0.77 -3.24 7.94
N PRO A 78 -0.49 -3.47 7.52
CA PRO A 78 -1.57 -3.79 8.46
C PRO A 78 -1.35 -5.09 9.23
N LEU A 79 -0.68 -6.09 8.63
CA LEU A 79 -0.33 -7.33 9.33
C LEU A 79 0.71 -7.08 10.42
N LEU A 80 1.75 -6.30 10.12
CA LEU A 80 2.78 -5.91 11.09
C LEU A 80 2.17 -5.11 12.24
N ILE A 81 1.27 -4.17 11.95
CA ILE A 81 0.55 -3.41 12.97
C ILE A 81 -0.25 -4.36 13.87
N ARG A 82 -1.03 -5.28 13.30
CA ARG A 82 -1.80 -6.28 14.08
C ARG A 82 -0.90 -7.12 14.98
N VAL A 83 0.23 -7.62 14.47
CA VAL A 83 1.18 -8.44 15.24
C VAL A 83 1.82 -7.61 16.36
N LEU A 84 2.24 -6.39 16.07
CA LEU A 84 2.85 -5.48 17.05
C LEU A 84 1.88 -5.20 18.21
N PHE A 85 0.63 -4.85 17.90
CA PHE A 85 -0.41 -4.62 18.92
C PHE A 85 -0.73 -5.89 19.70
N SER A 86 -0.78 -7.05 19.04
CA SER A 86 -1.01 -8.33 19.71
C SER A 86 0.12 -8.70 20.68
N TYR A 87 1.35 -8.28 20.39
CA TYR A 87 2.49 -8.46 21.29
C TYR A 87 2.50 -7.45 22.44
N LEU A 88 2.13 -6.18 22.19
CA LEU A 88 2.13 -5.11 23.19
C LEU A 88 1.00 -5.25 24.22
N ILE A 89 -0.15 -5.77 23.80
CA ILE A 89 -1.34 -6.00 24.66
C ILE A 89 -1.19 -7.29 25.48
N LYS A 90 -0.16 -8.09 25.23
CA LYS A 90 0.18 -9.29 25.99
C LYS A 90 1.19 -8.98 27.09
#